data_AF-A0A2P5NVZ5-F1
#
_entry.id   AF-A0A2P5NVZ5-F1
#
_cell.length_a   1.000
_cell.length_b   1.000
_cell.length_c   1.000
_cell.angle_alpha   90.00
_cell.angle_beta   90.00
_cell.angle_gamma   90.00
#
_symmetry.space_group_name_H-M   'P 1'
#
loop_
_entity.id
_entity.type
_entity.pdbx_description
1 polymer ?
#
loop_
_entity_poly.entity_id
_entity_poly.type
_entity_poly.pdbx_seq_one_letter_code
_entity_poly.pdbx_strand_id
1 'polypeptide(L)'
;MITSEEIIKALETLIYKEAITDHDEKTAIAATCALFNCLWLNFRGQLMYIPTVDREAITRRNESIFNDFTGVNQSELSIKYRLSVQQIYAIIKKMRAANTQKQGHNDSGLPQQKRPLVLVVIYEYLPVELVKAGVSESAALMLSKKIALCLCLQFTGVSVCISDELMKKRQEKGSFICFKR
;
A
#
# COMPACT_ATOMS: atom_id res chain seq x y z
N MET A 1 -15.76 -16.01 3.04
CA MET A 1 -15.38 -14.76 3.73
C MET A 1 -13.87 -14.76 3.78
N ILE A 2 -13.20 -13.74 3.24
CA ILE A 2 -11.72 -13.72 3.22
C ILE A 2 -11.23 -13.62 4.67
N THR A 3 -10.39 -14.56 5.09
CA THR A 3 -9.85 -14.62 6.45
C THR A 3 -8.47 -13.95 6.52
N SER A 4 -8.06 -13.53 7.72
CA SER A 4 -6.70 -13.01 7.94
C SER A 4 -5.63 -14.06 7.61
N GLU A 5 -5.90 -15.34 7.86
CA GLU A 5 -5.02 -16.47 7.52
C GLU A 5 -4.74 -16.55 6.01
N GLU A 6 -5.76 -16.38 5.17
CA GLU A 6 -5.63 -16.42 3.71
C GLU A 6 -4.78 -15.26 3.18
N ILE A 7 -4.98 -14.04 3.70
CA ILE A 7 -4.20 -12.86 3.30
C ILE A 7 -2.73 -13.06 3.67
N ILE A 8 -2.44 -13.44 4.91
CA ILE A 8 -1.06 -13.66 5.37
C ILE A 8 -0.39 -14.74 4.51
N LYS A 9 -1.06 -15.88 4.28
CA LYS A 9 -0.52 -16.97 3.47
C LYS A 9 -0.23 -16.54 2.02
N ALA A 10 -1.10 -15.73 1.43
CA ALA A 10 -0.89 -15.20 0.09
C ALA A 10 0.34 -14.29 0.02
N LEU A 11 0.52 -13.40 1.01
CA LEU A 11 1.67 -12.52 1.10
C LEU A 11 2.98 -13.29 1.33
N GLU A 12 2.96 -14.29 2.22
CA GLU A 12 4.11 -15.18 2.47
C GLU A 12 4.54 -15.92 1.20
N THR A 13 3.57 -16.47 0.48
CA THR A 13 3.83 -17.19 -0.77
C THR A 13 4.46 -16.26 -1.81
N LEU A 14 3.96 -15.03 -1.90
CA LEU A 14 4.49 -14.03 -2.83
C LEU A 14 5.91 -13.63 -2.47
N ILE A 15 6.17 -13.26 -1.23
CA ILE A 15 7.51 -12.80 -0.84
C ILE A 15 8.54 -13.91 -0.91
N TYR A 16 8.19 -15.14 -0.53
CA TYR A 16 9.10 -16.29 -0.62
C TYR A 16 9.49 -16.57 -2.09
N LYS A 17 8.52 -16.59 -3.00
CA LYS A 17 8.75 -16.82 -4.43
C LYS A 17 9.61 -15.75 -5.08
N GLU A 18 9.39 -14.50 -4.71
CA GLU A 18 10.16 -13.38 -5.25
C GLU A 18 11.57 -13.34 -4.64
N ALA A 19 11.70 -13.54 -3.33
CA ALA A 19 12.99 -13.52 -2.66
C ALA A 19 13.89 -14.70 -3.04
N ILE A 20 13.36 -15.91 -3.24
CA ILE A 20 14.16 -17.09 -3.65
C ILE A 20 14.71 -16.97 -5.08
N THR A 21 14.11 -16.10 -5.91
CA THR A 21 14.58 -15.88 -7.28
C THR A 21 15.91 -15.12 -7.29
N ASP A 22 16.06 -14.15 -6.38
CA ASP A 22 17.20 -13.23 -6.33
C ASP A 22 18.18 -13.53 -5.18
N HIS A 23 17.75 -14.32 -4.18
CA HIS A 23 18.49 -14.57 -2.93
C HIS A 23 18.46 -16.05 -2.52
N ASP A 24 19.26 -16.41 -1.52
CA ASP A 24 19.30 -17.76 -0.96
C ASP A 24 18.03 -18.07 -0.15
N GLU A 25 17.83 -19.37 0.11
CA GLU A 25 16.69 -19.85 0.87
C GLU A 25 16.61 -19.23 2.27
N LYS A 26 17.76 -19.00 2.92
CA LYS A 26 17.79 -18.39 4.26
C LYS A 26 17.31 -16.94 4.23
N THR A 27 17.73 -16.14 3.26
CA THR A 27 17.23 -14.77 3.10
C THR A 27 15.76 -14.75 2.71
N ALA A 28 15.28 -15.65 1.84
CA ALA A 28 13.86 -15.73 1.48
C ALA A 28 12.97 -16.03 2.70
N ILE A 29 13.44 -16.94 3.56
CA ILE A 29 12.82 -17.25 4.83
C ILE A 29 12.81 -16.04 5.77
N ALA A 30 13.97 -15.41 5.96
CA ALA A 30 14.12 -14.25 6.83
C ALA A 30 13.24 -13.07 6.36
N ALA A 31 13.15 -12.83 5.06
CA ALA A 31 12.29 -11.82 4.45
C ALA A 31 10.81 -12.11 4.72
N THR A 32 10.38 -13.37 4.62
CA THR A 32 9.01 -13.80 4.93
C THR A 32 8.66 -13.53 6.40
N CYS A 33 9.58 -13.81 7.32
CA CYS A 33 9.42 -13.49 8.72
C CYS A 33 9.40 -11.98 8.98
N ALA A 34 10.27 -11.22 8.32
CA ALA A 34 10.35 -9.76 8.42
C ALA A 34 9.03 -9.10 8.00
N LEU A 35 8.44 -9.55 6.89
CA LEU A 35 7.12 -9.09 6.43
C LEU A 35 6.04 -9.29 7.49
N PHE A 36 5.93 -10.51 8.01
CA PHE A 36 4.90 -10.80 8.98
C PHE A 36 5.11 -10.04 10.28
N ASN A 37 6.34 -9.95 10.78
CA ASN A 37 6.64 -9.18 11.97
C ASN A 37 6.34 -7.70 11.77
N CYS A 38 6.63 -7.14 10.60
CA CYS A 38 6.29 -5.77 10.26
C CYS A 38 4.77 -5.55 10.32
N LEU A 39 3.98 -6.43 9.70
CA LEU A 39 2.53 -6.35 9.76
C LEU A 39 2.00 -6.53 11.19
N TRP A 40 2.52 -7.52 11.90
CA TRP A 40 2.16 -7.81 13.29
C TRP A 40 2.41 -6.61 14.20
N LEU A 41 3.63 -6.06 14.21
CA LEU A 41 3.99 -4.95 15.09
C LEU A 41 3.17 -3.70 14.83
N ASN A 42 2.79 -3.44 13.58
CA ASN A 42 2.03 -2.25 13.21
C ASN A 42 0.52 -2.42 13.34
N PHE A 43 -0.02 -3.65 13.26
CA PHE A 43 -1.46 -3.91 13.28
C PHE A 43 -1.92 -4.85 14.40
N ARG A 44 -1.07 -5.19 15.37
CA ARG A 44 -1.44 -6.02 16.52
C ARG A 44 -2.59 -5.39 17.30
N GLY A 45 -3.69 -6.12 17.41
CA GLY A 45 -4.89 -5.65 18.11
C GLY A 45 -5.59 -4.48 17.43
N GLN A 46 -5.21 -4.16 16.19
CA GLN A 46 -5.80 -3.09 15.38
C GLN A 46 -6.35 -3.65 14.07
N LEU A 47 -7.32 -2.92 13.49
CA LEU A 47 -7.92 -3.30 12.21
C LEU A 47 -7.02 -2.82 11.05
N MET A 48 -6.48 -3.77 10.30
CA MET A 48 -5.77 -3.51 9.04
C MET A 48 -6.79 -3.41 7.91
N TYR A 49 -7.09 -2.18 7.48
CA TYR A 49 -7.95 -1.92 6.32
C TYR A 49 -7.12 -1.87 5.03
N ILE A 50 -7.52 -2.68 4.06
CA ILE A 50 -6.94 -2.71 2.71
C ILE A 50 -7.76 -1.79 1.80
N PRO A 51 -7.16 -0.74 1.24
CA PRO A 51 -7.89 0.27 0.49
C PRO A 51 -8.55 -0.32 -0.76
N THR A 52 -9.81 0.05 -0.99
CA THR A 52 -10.49 -0.18 -2.26
C THR A 52 -10.07 0.91 -3.23
N VAL A 53 -9.49 0.50 -4.36
CA VAL A 53 -9.06 1.36 -5.48
C VAL A 53 -7.82 2.22 -5.17
N ASP A 54 -6.91 2.25 -6.15
CA ASP A 54 -5.67 3.02 -6.14
C ASP A 54 -5.98 4.53 -6.06
N ARG A 55 -6.13 5.03 -4.82
CA ARG A 55 -6.38 6.45 -4.53
C ARG A 55 -5.23 7.32 -5.05
N GLU A 56 -4.03 6.77 -5.19
CA GLU A 56 -2.90 7.47 -5.79
C GLU A 56 -3.05 7.57 -7.31
N ALA A 57 -3.53 6.54 -8.00
CA ALA A 57 -3.88 6.63 -9.42
C ALA A 57 -5.05 7.59 -9.65
N ILE A 58 -6.07 7.58 -8.79
CA ILE A 58 -7.17 8.56 -8.85
C ILE A 58 -6.62 9.97 -8.67
N THR A 59 -5.72 10.19 -7.71
CA THR A 59 -5.13 11.50 -7.43
C THR A 59 -4.26 11.96 -8.58
N ARG A 60 -3.33 11.12 -9.07
CA ARG A 60 -2.51 11.41 -10.25
C ARG A 60 -3.36 11.75 -11.47
N ARG A 61 -4.42 10.98 -11.73
CA ARG A 61 -5.37 11.27 -12.81
C ARG A 61 -6.03 12.64 -12.61
N ASN A 62 -6.48 12.95 -11.40
CA ASN A 62 -7.14 14.23 -11.10
C ASN A 62 -6.18 15.42 -11.22
N GLU A 63 -4.91 15.25 -10.84
CA GLU A 63 -3.85 16.23 -11.07
C GLU A 63 -3.60 16.46 -12.55
N SER A 64 -3.49 15.38 -13.34
CA SER A 64 -3.36 15.50 -14.81
C SER A 64 -4.56 16.21 -15.44
N ILE A 65 -5.79 15.87 -15.04
CA ILE A 65 -7.01 16.55 -15.51
C ILE A 65 -6.97 18.06 -15.20
N PHE A 66 -6.48 18.42 -14.01
CA PHE A 66 -6.39 19.83 -13.60
C PHE A 66 -5.30 20.60 -14.35
N ASN A 67 -4.15 19.96 -14.63
CA ASN A 67 -3.07 20.57 -15.40
C ASN A 67 -3.45 20.80 -16.86
N ASP A 68 -4.25 19.91 -17.44
CA ASP A 68 -4.74 20.01 -18.82
C ASP A 68 -5.95 20.94 -18.96
N PHE A 69 -6.47 21.51 -17.87
CA PHE A 69 -7.66 22.32 -17.87
C PHE A 69 -7.38 23.78 -18.25
N THR A 70 -7.99 24.24 -19.35
CA THR A 70 -7.79 25.60 -19.90
C THR A 70 -8.92 26.58 -19.54
N GLY A 71 -9.93 26.15 -18.77
CA GLY A 71 -11.05 26.99 -18.33
C GLY A 71 -12.39 26.63 -18.98
N VAL A 72 -12.37 26.19 -20.24
CA VAL A 72 -13.57 25.93 -21.06
C VAL A 72 -13.54 24.59 -21.81
N ASN A 73 -12.50 23.77 -21.62
CA ASN A 73 -12.29 22.50 -22.33
C ASN A 73 -12.85 21.25 -21.60
N GLN A 74 -13.88 21.39 -20.76
CA GLN A 74 -14.42 20.28 -19.96
C GLN A 74 -14.97 19.13 -20.83
N SER A 75 -15.56 19.48 -21.99
CA SER A 75 -16.05 18.48 -22.94
C SER A 75 -14.90 17.65 -23.53
N GLU A 76 -13.79 18.28 -23.90
CA GLU A 76 -12.60 17.61 -24.44
C GLU A 76 -11.95 16.70 -23.38
N LEU A 77 -11.85 17.17 -22.14
CA LEU A 77 -11.32 16.39 -21.02
C LEU A 77 -12.19 15.16 -20.71
N SER A 78 -13.51 15.27 -20.84
CA SER A 78 -14.43 14.16 -20.62
C SER A 78 -14.14 12.99 -21.57
N ILE A 79 -13.86 13.30 -22.84
CA ILE A 79 -13.49 12.33 -23.87
C ILE A 79 -12.09 11.76 -23.58
N LYS A 80 -11.10 12.62 -23.32
CA LYS A 80 -9.70 12.22 -23.09
C LYS A 80 -9.55 11.27 -21.90
N TYR A 81 -10.26 11.54 -20.80
CA TYR A 81 -10.15 10.78 -19.55
C TYR A 81 -11.27 9.76 -19.34
N ARG A 82 -12.21 9.64 -20.28
CA ARG A 82 -13.37 8.74 -20.20
C ARG A 82 -14.17 8.92 -18.91
N LEU A 83 -14.42 10.17 -18.55
CA LEU A 83 -15.22 10.57 -17.38
C LEU A 83 -16.40 11.41 -17.84
N SER A 84 -17.49 11.43 -17.09
CA SER A 84 -18.60 12.33 -17.41
C SER A 84 -18.19 13.80 -17.23
N VAL A 85 -18.81 14.70 -17.99
CA VAL A 85 -18.56 16.15 -17.86
C VAL A 85 -18.81 16.63 -16.41
N GLN A 86 -19.81 16.06 -15.73
CA GLN A 86 -20.09 16.33 -14.32
C GLN A 86 -18.94 15.90 -13.39
N GLN A 87 -18.34 14.73 -13.65
CA GLN A 87 -17.17 14.27 -12.89
C GLN A 87 -15.96 15.18 -13.11
N ILE A 88 -15.72 15.64 -14.35
CA ILE A 88 -14.68 16.62 -14.65
C ILE A 88 -14.89 17.92 -13.86
N TYR A 89 -16.12 18.47 -13.86
CA TYR A 89 -16.46 19.65 -13.05
C TYR A 89 -16.20 19.42 -11.55
N ALA A 90 -16.62 18.28 -11.01
CA ALA A 90 -16.41 17.94 -9.60
C ALA A 90 -14.92 17.84 -9.24
N ILE A 91 -14.11 17.26 -10.12
CA ILE A 91 -12.65 17.15 -9.95
C ILE A 91 -12.01 18.54 -9.97
N ILE A 92 -12.30 19.37 -10.97
CA ILE A 92 -11.74 20.73 -11.08
C ILE A 92 -12.13 21.57 -9.85
N LYS A 93 -13.40 21.50 -9.42
CA LYS A 93 -13.88 22.22 -8.23
C LYS A 93 -13.10 21.82 -6.97
N LYS A 94 -12.88 20.51 -6.76
CA LYS A 94 -12.08 20.00 -5.64
C LYS A 94 -10.63 20.47 -5.69
N MET A 95 -10.00 20.44 -6.87
CA MET A 95 -8.61 20.88 -7.04
C MET A 95 -8.43 22.40 -6.83
N ARG A 96 -9.38 23.23 -7.28
CA ARG A 96 -9.39 24.68 -6.99
C ARG A 96 -9.48 24.98 -5.50
N ALA A 97 -10.34 24.27 -4.78
CA ALA A 97 -10.46 24.41 -3.33
C ALA A 97 -9.16 24.03 -2.61
N ALA A 98 -8.53 22.92 -3.03
CA ALA A 98 -7.24 22.48 -2.48
C ALA A 98 -6.10 23.48 -2.76
N ASN A 99 -6.06 24.11 -3.94
CA ASN A 99 -5.04 25.11 -4.27
C ASN A 99 -5.25 26.46 -3.56
N THR A 100 -6.50 26.88 -3.34
CA THR A 100 -6.81 28.11 -2.60
C THR A 100 -6.38 27.99 -1.13
N GLN A 101 -6.55 26.80 -0.52
CA GLN A 101 -6.08 26.53 0.85
C GLN A 101 -4.54 26.55 0.98
N LYS A 102 -3.80 26.17 -0.07
CA LYS A 102 -2.33 26.20 -0.08
C LYS A 102 -1.74 27.62 -0.15
N GLN A 103 -2.49 28.60 -0.64
CA GLN A 103 -1.99 29.98 -0.81
C GLN A 103 -2.18 30.86 0.43
N GLY A 104 -3.00 30.45 1.41
CA GLY A 104 -3.30 31.21 2.63
C GLY A 104 -2.48 30.86 3.88
N HIS A 105 -1.59 29.88 3.79
CA HIS A 105 -0.69 29.48 4.88
C HIS A 105 0.67 29.21 4.27
N ASN A 106 1.74 29.85 4.78
CA ASN A 106 3.12 29.47 4.52
C ASN A 106 3.43 28.12 5.20
N ASP A 107 2.73 27.08 4.79
CA ASP A 107 3.04 25.72 5.13
C ASP A 107 2.94 24.89 3.85
N SER A 108 4.09 24.40 3.39
CA SER A 108 4.28 23.61 2.18
C SER A 108 3.66 22.22 2.33
N GLY A 109 2.35 22.16 2.53
CA GLY A 109 1.58 20.94 2.61
C GLY A 109 0.59 20.87 1.46
N LEU A 110 0.84 19.98 0.48
CA LEU A 110 -0.27 19.30 -0.17
C LEU A 110 -1.27 18.88 0.92
N PRO A 111 -2.61 18.99 0.73
CA PRO A 111 -3.53 18.44 1.71
C PRO A 111 -3.02 17.02 1.98
N GLN A 112 -2.58 16.76 3.21
CA GLN A 112 -1.98 15.48 3.57
C GLN A 112 -3.10 14.46 3.36
N GLN A 113 -3.19 13.93 2.15
CA GLN A 113 -4.07 12.85 1.83
C GLN A 113 -3.52 11.72 2.67
N LYS A 114 -4.18 11.41 3.79
CA LYS A 114 -3.78 10.33 4.69
C LYS A 114 -3.67 9.07 3.84
N ARG A 115 -2.45 8.71 3.47
CA ARG A 115 -2.14 7.42 2.86
C ARG A 115 -2.73 6.37 3.80
N PRO A 116 -3.48 5.37 3.29
CA PRO A 116 -3.97 4.29 4.12
C PRO A 116 -2.81 3.73 4.95
N LEU A 117 -3.02 3.54 6.26
CA LEU A 117 -1.94 3.15 7.18
C LEU A 117 -1.20 1.90 6.69
N VAL A 118 -1.91 0.94 6.10
CA VAL A 118 -1.32 -0.26 5.49
C VAL A 118 -0.31 0.07 4.40
N LEU A 119 -0.57 1.05 3.53
CA LEU A 119 0.37 1.45 2.48
C LEU A 119 1.57 2.19 3.05
N VAL A 120 1.39 2.99 4.10
CA VAL A 120 2.50 3.62 4.82
C VAL A 120 3.42 2.55 5.40
N VAL A 121 2.85 1.56 6.10
CA VAL A 121 3.62 0.43 6.66
C VAL A 121 4.39 -0.33 5.57
N ILE A 122 3.73 -0.65 4.46
CA ILE A 122 4.35 -1.40 3.37
C ILE A 122 5.41 -0.58 2.62
N TYR A 123 5.24 0.73 2.41
CA TYR A 123 6.20 1.52 1.64
C TYR A 123 7.35 2.07 2.46
N GLU A 124 7.14 2.35 3.75
CA GLU A 124 8.11 3.07 4.57
C GLU A 124 8.82 2.14 5.57
N TYR A 125 8.12 1.15 6.13
CA TYR A 125 8.66 0.29 7.20
C TYR A 125 9.15 -1.05 6.67
N LEU A 126 8.38 -1.69 5.78
CA LEU A 126 8.74 -3.00 5.25
C LEU A 126 10.10 -3.04 4.52
N PRO A 127 10.48 -2.08 3.65
CA PRO A 127 11.78 -2.16 2.96
C PRO A 127 12.95 -2.22 3.94
N VAL A 128 12.87 -1.46 5.04
CA VAL A 128 13.91 -1.42 6.08
C VAL A 128 14.05 -2.78 6.76
N GLU A 129 12.93 -3.44 7.06
CA GLU A 129 12.94 -4.78 7.67
C GLU A 129 13.43 -5.86 6.68
N LEU A 130 13.15 -5.73 5.39
CA LEU A 130 13.67 -6.63 4.35
C LEU A 130 15.17 -6.48 4.16
N VAL A 131 15.70 -5.26 4.18
CA VAL A 131 17.15 -5.02 4.11
C VAL A 131 17.86 -5.63 5.32
N LYS A 132 17.30 -5.50 6.53
CA LYS A 132 17.82 -6.18 7.74
C LYS A 132 17.79 -7.72 7.61
N ALA A 133 16.86 -8.26 6.83
CA ALA A 133 16.78 -9.69 6.55
C ALA A 133 17.77 -10.17 5.47
N GLY A 134 18.58 -9.27 4.89
CA GLY A 134 19.60 -9.59 3.89
C GLY A 134 19.17 -9.39 2.43
N VAL A 135 17.98 -8.83 2.20
CA VAL A 135 17.52 -8.46 0.85
C VAL A 135 18.23 -7.18 0.41
N SER A 136 18.60 -7.07 -0.86
CA SER A 136 19.21 -5.83 -1.38
C SER A 136 18.21 -4.67 -1.34
N GLU A 137 18.69 -3.43 -1.20
CA GLU A 137 17.82 -2.25 -1.05
C GLU A 137 16.88 -2.04 -2.25
N SER A 138 17.39 -2.23 -3.47
CA SER A 138 16.59 -2.13 -4.70
C SER A 138 15.52 -3.24 -4.77
N ALA A 139 15.86 -4.47 -4.39
CA ALA A 139 14.93 -5.59 -4.34
C ALA A 139 13.87 -5.39 -3.25
N ALA A 140 14.25 -4.89 -2.07
CA ALA A 140 13.34 -4.60 -0.97
C ALA A 140 12.25 -3.57 -1.35
N LEU A 141 12.62 -2.52 -2.06
CA LEU A 141 11.68 -1.52 -2.59
C LEU A 141 10.73 -2.13 -3.64
N MET A 142 11.26 -2.96 -4.53
CA MET A 142 10.46 -3.64 -5.56
C MET A 142 9.49 -4.66 -4.96
N LEU A 143 9.94 -5.47 -4.01
CA LEU A 143 9.12 -6.40 -3.25
C LEU A 143 7.98 -5.69 -2.51
N SER A 144 8.29 -4.59 -1.84
CA SER A 144 7.29 -3.81 -1.11
C SER A 144 6.20 -3.25 -2.04
N LYS A 145 6.58 -2.77 -3.23
CA LYS A 145 5.62 -2.36 -4.27
C LYS A 145 4.75 -3.53 -4.75
N LYS A 146 5.35 -4.70 -5.01
CA LYS A 146 4.60 -5.91 -5.43
C LYS A 146 3.62 -6.36 -4.35
N ILE A 147 4.01 -6.29 -3.08
CA ILE A 147 3.16 -6.63 -1.93
C ILE A 147 1.99 -5.64 -1.81
N ALA A 148 2.25 -4.34 -1.90
CA ALA A 148 1.20 -3.32 -1.90
C ALA A 148 0.19 -3.53 -3.03
N LEU A 149 0.67 -3.83 -4.25
CA LEU A 149 -0.16 -4.15 -5.40
C LEU A 149 -0.99 -5.42 -5.17
N CYS A 150 -0.37 -6.48 -4.65
CA CYS A 150 -1.05 -7.73 -4.33
C CYS A 150 -2.22 -7.49 -3.36
N LEU A 151 -1.98 -6.78 -2.27
CA LEU A 151 -3.01 -6.38 -1.30
C LEU A 151 -4.15 -5.61 -1.98
N CYS A 152 -3.81 -4.58 -2.74
CA CYS A 152 -4.77 -3.68 -3.37
C CYS A 152 -5.46 -4.26 -4.62
N LEU A 153 -5.06 -5.43 -5.12
CA LEU A 153 -5.72 -6.10 -6.26
C LEU A 153 -6.51 -7.32 -5.81
N GLN A 154 -5.97 -8.11 -4.88
CA GLN A 154 -6.59 -9.37 -4.45
C GLN A 154 -7.54 -9.20 -3.26
N PHE A 155 -7.28 -8.21 -2.39
CA PHE A 155 -7.98 -8.06 -1.11
C PHE A 155 -8.58 -6.66 -0.93
N THR A 156 -9.03 -6.05 -2.02
CA THR A 156 -9.59 -4.69 -2.02
C THR A 156 -10.76 -4.54 -1.06
N GLY A 157 -10.73 -3.51 -0.23
CA GLY A 157 -11.84 -3.18 0.67
C GLY A 157 -12.02 -4.14 1.84
N VAL A 158 -11.11 -5.10 2.01
CA VAL A 158 -11.14 -6.04 3.14
C VAL A 158 -10.55 -5.36 4.37
N SER A 159 -11.17 -5.58 5.52
CA SER A 159 -10.60 -5.23 6.82
C SER A 159 -10.28 -6.50 7.58
N VAL A 160 -9.06 -6.66 8.05
CA VAL A 160 -8.64 -7.83 8.83
C VAL A 160 -7.98 -7.42 10.14
N CYS A 161 -8.17 -8.22 11.17
CA CYS A 161 -7.44 -8.09 12.43
C CYS A 161 -6.37 -9.18 12.50
N ILE A 162 -5.15 -8.80 12.86
CA ILE A 162 -4.06 -9.75 13.12
C ILE A 162 -4.07 -10.04 14.62
N SER A 163 -4.55 -11.22 15.01
CA SER A 163 -4.80 -11.60 16.41
C SER A 163 -3.63 -12.36 17.05
N ASP A 164 -3.52 -12.33 18.38
CA ASP A 164 -2.47 -13.06 19.12
C ASP A 164 -2.55 -14.58 18.88
N GLU A 165 -3.75 -15.11 18.61
CA GLU A 165 -3.96 -16.51 18.22
C GLU A 165 -3.33 -16.85 16.87
N LEU A 166 -3.41 -15.94 15.90
CA LEU A 166 -2.78 -16.12 14.59
C LEU A 166 -1.26 -16.19 14.72
N MET A 167 -0.68 -15.36 15.59
CA MET A 167 0.75 -15.37 15.91
C MET A 167 1.16 -16.70 16.58
N LYS A 168 0.41 -17.15 17.59
CA LYS A 168 0.66 -18.45 18.26
C LYS A 168 0.58 -19.62 17.29
N LYS A 169 -0.48 -19.69 16.47
CA LYS A 169 -0.65 -20.72 15.43
C LYS A 169 0.53 -20.75 14.45
N ARG A 170 1.07 -19.59 14.07
CA ARG A 170 2.25 -19.50 13.19
C ARG A 170 3.50 -20.04 13.88
N GLN A 171 3.72 -19.67 15.14
CA GLN A 171 4.86 -20.14 15.93
C GLN A 171 4.80 -21.65 16.18
N GLU A 172 3.60 -22.20 16.44
CA GLU A 172 3.35 -23.62 16.68
C GLU A 172 3.51 -24.47 15.41
N LYS A 173 3.10 -23.95 14.24
CA LYS A 173 3.24 -24.65 12.95
C LYS A 173 4.68 -24.71 12.43
N GLY A 174 5.65 -24.16 13.14
CA GLY A 174 7.08 -24.34 12.85
C GLY A 174 7.54 -23.80 11.48
N SER A 175 6.76 -22.94 10.82
CA SER A 175 7.16 -22.34 9.55
C SER A 175 7.83 -21.00 9.82
N PHE A 176 9.15 -21.09 9.97
CA PHE A 176 10.13 -20.02 9.99
C PHE A 176 10.25 -19.25 11.32
N ILE A 177 11.18 -19.78 12.11
CA ILE A 177 11.78 -19.20 13.32
C ILE A 177 12.11 -17.74 13.06
N CYS A 178 11.35 -16.82 13.65
CA CYS A 178 11.82 -15.46 13.83
C CYS A 178 12.21 -15.29 15.30
N PHE A 179 13.53 -15.27 15.51
CA PHE A 179 14.29 -14.90 16.71
C PHE A 179 13.46 -14.62 17.97
N LYS A 180 13.56 -15.54 18.94
CA LYS A 180 13.58 -15.13 20.35
C LYS A 180 14.75 -14.17 20.51
N ARG A 181 14.47 -12.93 20.95
CA ARG A 181 15.49 -12.04 21.50
C ARG A 181 16.14 -12.69 22.72
#